data_AF-A0A165W7X6-F1
#
_entry.id   AF-A0A165W7X6-F1
#
_cell.length_a   1.000
_cell.length_b   1.000
_cell.length_c   1.000
_cell.angle_alpha   90.00
_cell.angle_beta   90.00
_cell.angle_gamma   90.00
#
_symmetry.space_group_name_H-M   'P 1'
#
loop_
_entity.id
_entity.type
_entity.pdbx_description
1 polymer ?
#
loop_
_entity_poly.entity_id
_entity_poly.type
_entity_poly.pdbx_seq_one_letter_code
_entity_poly.pdbx_strand_id
1 'polypeptide(L)'
;MATTLGAFTSPRRSSSQFTSTGSTLVDSGVGSSTQSSFESKRPIRARENQFVNKYGKRHHSYDPEKAPYPLSYDKEVIELEAIDNSYSLSVTGSVTMINWAEQEEGLPQKSLDLGCGAGFWIVNAAKEWPNCQFVGFDLVNVQLPLKLLDPSIGNRVKFVHGNFLTTRLPFDEDEFDHVHISGISLGVPENKWGYIFEEVNRVLRPGGAVEVAEEDIFFPTLPRWFTNPLRNRVRRSSSIHFPDGSTKSSTSTPPLSPSSTHDHALLESLFYSVFHSRFINTKPTAVIPIYFTSTFRQVLSVPNIKFPVPSFPPPVPLPVQKSTSSFSAPDPSGSSRSGDDSQPVTRPTSSSFSSSVSLATTNSSSPPLTHPGTSQTSFASSTTPDVRTVPELLQREASSSSSQSGESTPLANASRRTLIDYGLSVDSTPIGFDETEQLIPRDKFAQQLNDPSLTIHLYRAYQGVLACQESMWEELKDRIRNRKESLRALGWEDDEELEGLKQSRQKFERLVERYRSDMHARLGLWHSLSQIGWPLPPRETLSKAELLEEERIHQAILESRRLAAEEEAKASSRIARVLVGYKRLED
;
A
#
# COMPACT_ATOMS: atom_id res chain seq x y z
N MET A 1 54.29 -14.66 -8.22
CA MET A 1 55.20 -15.82 -8.37
C MET A 1 54.82 -16.77 -7.24
N ALA A 2 54.21 -17.95 -7.44
CA ALA A 2 54.67 -19.11 -8.23
C ALA A 2 56.02 -19.63 -7.66
N THR A 3 56.21 -20.87 -7.17
CA THR A 3 55.44 -22.15 -7.17
C THR A 3 56.01 -23.01 -5.99
N THR A 4 55.39 -24.04 -5.38
CA THR A 4 55.45 -25.47 -5.80
C THR A 4 55.02 -26.44 -4.64
N LEU A 5 54.26 -27.51 -4.97
CA LEU A 5 54.06 -28.88 -4.39
C LEU A 5 54.68 -29.26 -3.01
N GLY A 6 54.15 -30.14 -2.13
CA GLY A 6 53.05 -31.15 -2.11
C GLY A 6 53.17 -31.99 -0.80
N ALA A 7 52.57 -33.18 -0.53
CA ALA A 7 51.48 -33.96 -1.12
C ALA A 7 51.16 -35.27 -0.30
N PHE A 8 49.87 -35.59 0.00
CA PHE A 8 49.30 -36.83 0.60
C PHE A 8 49.69 -37.20 2.08
N THR A 9 48.82 -37.77 2.94
CA THR A 9 47.98 -38.99 2.81
C THR A 9 46.72 -39.00 3.72
N SER A 10 45.72 -39.85 3.42
CA SER A 10 44.52 -40.13 4.25
C SER A 10 44.64 -41.49 4.98
N PRO A 11 43.81 -41.82 6.00
CA PRO A 11 42.62 -42.64 5.68
C PRO A 11 41.37 -42.58 6.60
N ARG A 12 40.23 -42.91 5.98
CA ARG A 12 39.06 -43.71 6.45
C ARG A 12 38.09 -43.26 7.55
N ARG A 13 36.80 -43.30 7.15
CA ARG A 13 35.58 -43.44 7.98
C ARG A 13 35.58 -44.73 8.82
N SER A 14 34.80 -44.72 9.91
CA SER A 14 33.94 -45.86 10.26
C SER A 14 32.56 -45.37 10.72
N SER A 15 31.57 -46.26 10.72
CA SER A 15 30.15 -45.98 10.95
C SER A 15 29.56 -46.98 11.94
N SER A 16 28.65 -46.54 12.81
CA SER A 16 27.75 -47.44 13.53
C SER A 16 26.38 -46.79 13.74
N GLN A 17 25.33 -47.57 13.47
CA GLN A 17 23.96 -47.34 13.90
C GLN A 17 23.73 -48.09 15.22
N PHE A 18 22.78 -47.65 16.05
CA PHE A 18 22.04 -48.55 16.95
C PHE A 18 20.64 -47.99 17.25
N THR A 19 19.71 -48.89 17.59
CA THR A 19 18.26 -48.65 17.60
C THR A 19 17.57 -48.97 18.93
N SER A 20 16.58 -48.13 19.26
CA SER A 20 15.27 -48.48 19.88
C SER A 20 15.10 -48.70 21.41
N THR A 21 13.84 -48.44 21.82
CA THR A 21 13.05 -48.93 22.99
C THR A 21 13.41 -48.49 24.43
N GLY A 22 12.74 -47.43 24.91
CA GLY A 22 11.54 -47.49 25.78
C GLY A 22 11.60 -48.08 27.22
N SER A 23 11.22 -47.27 28.22
CA SER A 23 10.23 -47.63 29.29
C SER A 23 9.93 -46.43 30.20
N THR A 24 8.74 -46.42 30.79
CA THR A 24 8.26 -45.49 31.83
C THR A 24 8.93 -45.72 33.20
N LEU A 25 8.94 -44.68 34.05
CA LEU A 25 8.62 -44.78 35.48
C LEU A 25 8.20 -43.40 36.03
N VAL A 26 7.45 -43.41 37.15
CA VAL A 26 6.88 -42.24 37.83
C VAL A 26 7.48 -42.18 39.23
N ASP A 27 7.81 -41.00 39.74
CA ASP A 27 7.99 -40.80 41.19
C ASP A 27 7.65 -39.36 41.61
N SER A 28 7.22 -39.20 42.86
CA SER A 28 6.71 -37.96 43.46
C SER A 28 7.59 -37.53 44.63
N GLY A 29 8.12 -36.31 44.60
CA GLY A 29 8.96 -35.78 45.68
C GLY A 29 8.69 -34.31 45.98
N VAL A 30 8.13 -34.04 47.17
CA VAL A 30 8.01 -32.70 47.74
C VAL A 30 9.26 -32.41 48.57
N GLY A 31 9.93 -31.29 48.33
CA GLY A 31 11.15 -30.87 49.06
C GLY A 31 11.43 -29.39 48.90
N SER A 32 11.83 -28.72 49.99
CA SER A 32 11.82 -27.25 50.09
C SER A 32 13.10 -26.56 49.62
N SER A 33 12.92 -25.42 48.95
CA SER A 33 13.74 -24.19 48.97
C SER A 33 15.28 -24.28 49.19
N THR A 34 16.04 -23.89 48.18
CA THR A 34 17.25 -23.07 48.38
C THR A 34 17.47 -22.13 47.20
N GLN A 35 17.83 -20.88 47.47
CA GLN A 35 18.14 -19.88 46.44
C GLN A 35 19.47 -20.21 45.74
N SER A 36 19.50 -20.16 44.42
CA SER A 36 20.71 -19.84 43.67
C SER A 36 20.36 -19.01 42.43
N SER A 37 21.09 -17.92 42.23
CA SER A 37 20.92 -17.01 41.10
C SER A 37 21.50 -17.62 39.83
N PHE A 38 20.66 -17.88 38.83
CA PHE A 38 21.12 -18.15 37.47
C PHE A 38 20.40 -17.30 36.44
N GLU A 39 21.03 -16.17 36.14
CA GLU A 39 20.75 -15.29 35.01
C GLU A 39 20.84 -16.09 33.69
N SER A 40 19.69 -16.58 33.22
CA SER A 40 19.60 -17.38 32.00
C SER A 40 19.09 -16.53 30.84
N LYS A 41 20.00 -15.77 30.21
CA LYS A 41 19.81 -15.18 28.89
C LYS A 41 19.32 -16.28 27.94
N ARG A 42 18.05 -16.24 27.51
CA ARG A 42 17.52 -17.10 26.44
C ARG A 42 17.78 -16.43 25.10
N PRO A 43 18.72 -16.91 24.27
CA PRO A 43 18.98 -16.29 22.98
C PRO A 43 18.08 -16.89 21.90
N ILE A 44 17.50 -16.00 21.08
CA ILE A 44 17.43 -16.16 19.61
C ILE A 44 16.91 -17.54 19.13
N ARG A 45 15.70 -17.92 19.54
CA ARG A 45 14.93 -19.03 18.91
C ARG A 45 13.48 -18.71 18.54
N ALA A 46 12.99 -17.50 18.84
CA ALA A 46 11.64 -17.07 18.52
C ALA A 46 11.46 -16.57 17.07
N ARG A 47 12.54 -16.40 16.30
CA ARG A 47 12.51 -15.73 14.98
C ARG A 47 11.87 -16.53 13.85
N GLU A 48 11.78 -17.86 13.94
CA GLU A 48 11.32 -18.70 12.83
C GLU A 48 9.79 -18.83 12.73
N ASN A 49 9.06 -18.51 13.81
CA ASN A 49 7.61 -18.76 13.91
C ASN A 49 6.74 -17.49 13.94
N GLN A 50 7.25 -16.31 13.53
CA GLN A 50 6.46 -15.05 13.55
C GLN A 50 5.45 -14.91 12.40
N PHE A 51 5.59 -15.68 11.31
CA PHE A 51 4.79 -15.53 10.10
C PHE A 51 4.14 -16.84 9.65
N VAL A 52 3.02 -16.71 8.94
CA VAL A 52 2.31 -17.79 8.24
C VAL A 52 1.92 -17.31 6.84
N ASN A 53 2.00 -18.18 5.83
CA ASN A 53 1.55 -17.86 4.48
C ASN A 53 0.10 -18.35 4.26
N LYS A 54 -0.82 -17.42 3.97
CA LYS A 54 -2.21 -17.71 3.62
C LYS A 54 -2.37 -17.46 2.12
N TYR A 55 -2.60 -18.50 1.32
CA TYR A 55 -2.77 -18.39 -0.15
C TYR A 55 -1.67 -17.58 -0.88
N GLY A 56 -0.41 -17.66 -0.40
CA GLY A 56 0.74 -16.93 -0.95
C GLY A 56 0.99 -15.55 -0.34
N LYS A 57 0.08 -15.06 0.51
CA LYS A 57 0.17 -13.80 1.26
C LYS A 57 0.80 -14.03 2.64
N ARG A 58 1.77 -13.21 3.04
CA ARG A 58 2.42 -13.33 4.35
C ARG A 58 1.59 -12.64 5.42
N HIS A 59 1.24 -13.32 6.50
CA HIS A 59 0.61 -12.73 7.69
C HIS A 59 1.39 -13.10 8.94
N HIS A 60 1.11 -12.44 10.07
CA HIS A 60 1.65 -12.89 11.36
C HIS A 60 1.03 -14.23 11.78
N SER A 61 1.75 -14.99 12.59
CA SER A 61 1.30 -16.28 13.14
C SER A 61 0.48 -16.17 14.42
N TYR A 62 0.45 -15.01 15.06
CA TYR A 62 -0.29 -14.78 16.31
C TYR A 62 -1.79 -15.05 16.14
N ASP A 63 -2.40 -15.49 17.23
CA ASP A 63 -3.84 -15.68 17.36
C ASP A 63 -4.60 -14.35 17.10
N PRO A 64 -5.64 -14.32 16.25
CA PRO A 64 -6.41 -13.11 15.98
C PRO A 64 -7.02 -12.43 17.21
N GLU A 65 -7.34 -13.16 18.29
CA GLU A 65 -7.84 -12.56 19.54
C GLU A 65 -6.75 -11.78 20.29
N LYS A 66 -5.48 -12.13 20.06
CA LYS A 66 -4.31 -11.51 20.72
C LYS A 66 -3.68 -10.44 19.85
N ALA A 67 -3.67 -10.64 18.53
CA ALA A 67 -3.17 -9.70 17.54
C ALA A 67 -4.17 -9.64 16.38
N PRO A 68 -5.11 -8.68 16.41
CA PRO A 68 -6.15 -8.55 15.41
C PRO A 68 -5.70 -7.80 14.14
N TYR A 69 -4.40 -7.77 13.82
CA TYR A 69 -3.91 -7.05 12.64
C TYR A 69 -4.26 -7.81 11.35
N PRO A 70 -5.08 -7.26 10.43
CA PRO A 70 -5.66 -8.05 9.35
C PRO A 70 -4.89 -8.02 8.03
N LEU A 71 -3.91 -7.11 7.88
CA LEU A 71 -3.17 -6.89 6.64
C LEU A 71 -2.07 -7.95 6.41
N SER A 72 -1.64 -8.10 5.16
CA SER A 72 -0.45 -8.88 4.83
C SER A 72 0.85 -8.08 5.01
N TYR A 73 1.92 -8.78 5.39
CA TYR A 73 3.30 -8.31 5.42
C TYR A 73 4.00 -8.64 4.09
N ASP A 74 3.29 -8.47 2.97
CA ASP A 74 3.92 -8.52 1.65
C ASP A 74 4.73 -7.23 1.43
N LYS A 75 5.71 -7.31 0.53
CA LYS A 75 6.61 -6.20 0.23
C LYS A 75 5.83 -4.94 -0.18
N GLU A 76 4.85 -5.12 -1.05
CA GLU A 76 4.03 -4.05 -1.64
C GLU A 76 3.11 -3.37 -0.61
N VAL A 77 2.88 -3.98 0.55
CA VAL A 77 2.12 -3.41 1.67
C VAL A 77 3.04 -2.68 2.64
N ILE A 78 4.18 -3.29 2.99
CA ILE A 78 5.16 -2.68 3.90
C ILE A 78 5.75 -1.40 3.31
N GLU A 79 6.04 -1.38 2.00
CA GLU A 79 6.60 -0.21 1.31
C GLU A 79 5.62 0.96 1.18
N LEU A 80 4.32 0.78 1.48
CA LEU A 80 3.34 1.87 1.53
C LEU A 80 3.64 2.90 2.62
N GLU A 81 4.25 2.46 3.72
CA GLU A 81 4.63 3.30 4.85
C GLU A 81 5.73 4.32 4.44
N ALA A 82 6.62 3.94 3.52
CA ALA A 82 7.65 4.85 2.99
C ALA A 82 7.04 6.02 2.20
N ILE A 83 5.91 5.80 1.54
CA ILE A 83 5.18 6.85 0.80
C ILE A 83 4.62 7.89 1.77
N ASP A 84 3.96 7.45 2.85
CA ASP A 84 3.40 8.35 3.86
C ASP A 84 4.48 9.13 4.60
N ASN A 85 5.55 8.47 5.03
CA ASN A 85 6.69 9.13 5.67
C ASN A 85 7.33 10.19 4.76
N SER A 86 7.47 9.89 3.47
CA SER A 86 7.99 10.86 2.48
C SER A 86 7.04 12.03 2.24
N TYR A 87 5.73 11.76 2.18
CA TYR A 87 4.71 12.80 2.04
C TYR A 87 4.67 13.72 3.25
N SER A 88 4.56 13.15 4.46
CA SER A 88 4.56 13.88 5.73
C SER A 88 5.75 14.84 5.81
N LEU A 89 6.98 14.31 5.65
CA LEU A 89 8.22 15.10 5.67
C LEU A 89 8.24 16.23 4.64
N SER A 90 7.63 16.05 3.47
CA SER A 90 7.55 17.10 2.43
C SER A 90 6.53 18.20 2.73
N VAL A 91 5.52 17.90 3.54
CA VAL A 91 4.49 18.86 4.00
C VAL A 91 4.97 19.63 5.22
N THR A 92 5.46 18.94 6.24
CA THR A 92 5.96 19.55 7.49
C THR A 92 7.29 20.27 7.25
N GLY A 93 8.23 19.58 6.61
CA GLY A 93 9.66 19.93 6.57
C GLY A 93 10.49 19.37 7.73
N SER A 94 9.91 18.50 8.57
CA SER A 94 10.56 17.81 9.69
C SER A 94 9.93 16.43 9.90
N VAL A 95 10.66 15.50 10.52
CA VAL A 95 10.14 14.17 10.89
C VAL A 95 9.06 14.18 11.97
N THR A 96 8.87 15.31 12.66
CA THR A 96 7.94 15.47 13.79
C THR A 96 7.02 16.67 13.59
N MET A 97 5.90 16.66 14.31
CA MET A 97 4.94 17.74 14.44
C MET A 97 5.20 18.60 15.69
N ILE A 98 6.14 18.19 16.55
CA ILE A 98 6.51 18.89 17.79
C ILE A 98 7.56 19.98 17.51
N ASN A 99 7.29 21.21 17.95
CA ASN A 99 8.25 22.30 17.86
C ASN A 99 9.29 22.27 18.99
N TRP A 100 10.34 21.46 18.82
CA TRP A 100 11.44 21.35 19.79
C TRP A 100 12.28 22.63 19.95
N ALA A 101 12.12 23.65 19.10
CA ALA A 101 12.86 24.91 19.22
C ALA A 101 12.33 25.80 20.37
N GLU A 102 11.11 25.56 20.83
CA GLU A 102 10.45 26.28 21.93
C GLU A 102 10.52 25.52 23.27
N GLN A 103 11.04 24.28 23.26
CA GLN A 103 11.21 23.44 24.44
C GLN A 103 12.56 23.73 25.11
N GLU A 104 12.57 23.95 26.43
CA GLU A 104 13.79 24.30 27.18
C GLU A 104 14.91 23.25 27.06
N GLU A 105 14.55 21.97 26.94
CA GLU A 105 15.48 20.85 26.84
C GLU A 105 15.91 20.52 25.40
N GLY A 106 15.29 21.14 24.40
CA GLY A 106 15.61 20.94 22.98
C GLY A 106 15.25 19.55 22.43
N LEU A 107 16.05 19.06 21.47
CA LEU A 107 15.79 17.80 20.76
C LEU A 107 15.89 16.56 21.69
N PRO A 108 15.06 15.53 21.46
CA PRO A 108 15.05 14.32 22.29
C PRO A 108 16.38 13.58 22.22
N GLN A 109 16.85 13.09 23.37
CA GLN A 109 17.99 12.19 23.50
C GLN A 109 17.58 10.72 23.32
N LYS A 110 16.31 10.37 23.56
CA LYS A 110 15.79 9.02 23.39
C LYS A 110 14.32 9.00 22.95
N SER A 111 14.07 8.36 21.81
CA SER A 111 12.75 8.25 21.18
C SER A 111 12.31 6.80 21.03
N LEU A 112 11.03 6.54 21.32
CA LEU A 112 10.33 5.30 20.97
C LEU A 112 9.48 5.55 19.72
N ASP A 113 9.41 4.54 18.85
CA ASP A 113 8.46 4.45 17.73
C ASP A 113 7.61 3.19 17.95
N LEU A 114 6.33 3.36 18.27
CA LEU A 114 5.42 2.28 18.70
C LEU A 114 4.57 1.82 17.52
N GLY A 115 4.78 0.57 17.10
CA GLY A 115 4.26 0.04 15.83
C GLY A 115 5.12 0.48 14.64
N CYS A 116 6.45 0.48 14.82
CA CYS A 116 7.41 1.10 13.89
C CYS A 116 7.45 0.53 12.47
N GLY A 117 6.68 -0.53 12.14
CA GLY A 117 6.58 -1.06 10.79
C GLY A 117 7.94 -1.51 10.26
N ALA A 118 8.37 -0.96 9.12
CA ALA A 118 9.71 -1.24 8.57
C ALA A 118 10.83 -0.38 9.20
N GLY A 119 10.49 0.60 10.04
CA GLY A 119 11.39 1.55 10.66
C GLY A 119 11.76 2.74 9.76
N PHE A 120 10.91 3.08 8.77
CA PHE A 120 11.21 4.18 7.84
C PHE A 120 11.25 5.53 8.54
N TRP A 121 10.32 5.79 9.48
CA TRP A 121 10.32 7.00 10.30
C TRP A 121 11.64 7.12 11.09
N ILE A 122 12.03 6.09 11.84
CA ILE A 122 13.28 6.05 12.62
C ILE A 122 14.51 6.38 11.76
N VAL A 123 14.61 5.81 10.55
CA VAL A 123 15.76 6.06 9.66
C VAL A 123 15.82 7.52 9.19
N ASN A 124 14.69 8.20 9.08
CA ASN A 124 14.65 9.63 8.77
C ASN A 124 14.93 10.46 10.03
N ALA A 125 14.29 10.15 11.16
CA ALA A 125 14.47 10.87 12.41
C ALA A 125 15.91 10.77 12.93
N ALA A 126 16.58 9.65 12.74
CA ALA A 126 17.99 9.50 13.08
C ALA A 126 18.94 10.37 12.23
N LYS A 127 18.53 10.86 11.05
CA LYS A 127 19.30 11.83 10.27
C LYS A 127 19.11 13.26 10.79
N GLU A 128 17.90 13.59 11.24
CA GLU A 128 17.54 14.91 11.75
C GLU A 128 18.03 15.11 13.20
N TRP A 129 18.00 14.06 14.02
CA TRP A 129 18.41 14.07 15.43
C TRP A 129 19.68 13.22 15.61
N PRO A 130 20.89 13.78 15.38
CA PRO A 130 22.14 13.01 15.35
C PRO A 130 22.55 12.44 16.71
N ASN A 131 22.08 13.03 17.81
CA ASN A 131 22.41 12.60 19.18
C ASN A 131 21.36 11.65 19.80
N CYS A 132 20.19 11.50 19.17
CA CYS A 132 19.08 10.71 19.72
C CYS A 132 19.32 9.20 19.57
N GLN A 133 18.96 8.42 20.60
CA GLN A 133 18.83 6.96 20.55
C GLN A 133 17.39 6.56 20.22
N PHE A 134 17.22 5.60 19.32
CA PHE A 134 15.90 5.18 18.85
C PHE A 134 15.60 3.74 19.22
N VAL A 135 14.39 3.52 19.73
CA VAL A 135 13.82 2.18 19.90
C VAL A 135 12.61 2.06 18.98
N GLY A 136 12.63 1.09 18.07
CA GLY A 136 11.46 0.71 17.30
C GLY A 136 10.81 -0.52 17.93
N PHE A 137 9.54 -0.43 18.32
CA PHE A 137 8.77 -1.55 18.85
C PHE A 137 7.72 -2.00 17.82
N ASP A 138 7.68 -3.30 17.49
CA ASP A 138 6.68 -3.85 16.56
C ASP A 138 6.24 -5.26 16.99
N LEU A 139 5.11 -5.74 16.44
CA LEU A 139 4.64 -7.10 16.62
C LEU A 139 5.58 -8.14 15.98
N VAL A 140 6.19 -7.81 14.84
CA VAL A 140 6.98 -8.74 14.02
C VAL A 140 8.27 -8.13 13.46
N ASN A 141 9.24 -9.00 13.16
CA ASN A 141 10.53 -8.60 12.60
C ASN A 141 10.45 -8.37 11.08
N VAL A 142 9.94 -7.20 10.66
CA VAL A 142 9.92 -6.73 9.25
C VAL A 142 10.87 -5.56 8.96
N GLN A 143 11.60 -5.09 9.97
CA GLN A 143 12.39 -3.86 9.89
C GLN A 143 13.64 -3.98 9.03
N LEU A 144 14.10 -2.83 8.50
CA LEU A 144 15.34 -2.71 7.74
C LEU A 144 16.54 -3.27 8.53
N PRO A 145 17.36 -4.18 7.96
CA PRO A 145 18.52 -4.71 8.66
C PRO A 145 19.56 -3.62 8.96
N LEU A 146 19.73 -3.26 10.24
CA LEU A 146 20.59 -2.15 10.70
C LEU A 146 22.01 -2.15 10.12
N LYS A 147 22.58 -3.32 9.85
CA LYS A 147 23.89 -3.49 9.21
C LYS A 147 23.99 -2.99 7.75
N LEU A 148 22.86 -2.61 7.13
CA LEU A 148 22.78 -2.02 5.80
C LEU A 148 22.63 -0.49 5.85
N LEU A 149 22.44 0.08 7.04
CA LEU A 149 22.40 1.53 7.27
C LEU A 149 23.82 2.05 7.53
N ASP A 150 23.99 3.36 7.39
CA ASP A 150 25.23 4.01 7.82
C ASP A 150 25.47 3.78 9.33
N PRO A 151 26.70 3.49 9.79
CA PRO A 151 26.99 3.24 11.20
C PRO A 151 26.57 4.39 12.14
N SER A 152 26.57 5.64 11.68
CA SER A 152 26.10 6.79 12.48
C SER A 152 24.60 6.76 12.76
N ILE A 153 23.82 6.00 11.99
CA ILE A 153 22.40 5.71 12.22
C ILE A 153 22.25 4.34 12.89
N GLY A 154 22.78 3.28 12.27
CA GLY A 154 22.56 1.90 12.68
C GLY A 154 23.00 1.57 14.12
N ASN A 155 24.02 2.26 14.65
CA ASN A 155 24.49 2.07 16.02
C ASN A 155 23.59 2.72 17.09
N ARG A 156 22.68 3.63 16.71
CA ARG A 156 21.75 4.32 17.62
C ARG A 156 20.33 3.75 17.60
N VAL A 157 20.05 2.77 16.74
CA VAL A 157 18.71 2.17 16.59
C VAL A 157 18.68 0.77 17.20
N LYS A 158 17.63 0.47 17.96
CA LYS A 158 17.35 -0.86 18.51
C LYS A 158 15.91 -1.27 18.17
N PHE A 159 15.75 -2.41 17.50
CA PHE A 159 14.43 -3.00 17.28
C PHE A 159 14.07 -3.99 18.38
N VAL A 160 12.83 -3.90 18.88
CA VAL A 160 12.25 -4.75 19.93
C VAL A 160 10.94 -5.32 19.41
N HIS A 161 10.67 -6.60 19.70
CA HIS A 161 9.48 -7.30 19.20
C HIS A 161 8.60 -7.80 20.34
N GLY A 162 7.32 -7.49 20.30
CA GLY A 162 6.35 -7.89 21.32
C GLY A 162 4.93 -7.43 20.99
N ASN A 163 3.96 -7.81 21.82
CA ASN A 163 2.55 -7.50 21.59
C ASN A 163 1.98 -6.61 22.71
N PHE A 164 2.00 -5.30 22.47
CA PHE A 164 1.52 -4.27 23.41
C PHE A 164 0.01 -4.35 23.72
N LEU A 165 -0.79 -5.17 23.01
CA LEU A 165 -2.19 -5.43 23.36
C LEU A 165 -2.36 -6.45 24.49
N THR A 166 -1.31 -7.24 24.75
CA THR A 166 -1.33 -8.41 25.65
C THR A 166 -0.27 -8.38 26.75
N THR A 167 0.78 -7.59 26.60
CA THR A 167 1.89 -7.46 27.55
C THR A 167 2.31 -6.01 27.70
N ARG A 168 2.61 -5.61 28.95
CA ARG A 168 3.26 -4.33 29.30
C ARG A 168 4.48 -4.08 28.40
N LEU A 169 4.73 -2.82 28.02
CA LEU A 169 5.93 -2.47 27.27
C LEU A 169 7.19 -2.84 28.07
N PRO A 170 8.21 -3.47 27.46
CA PRO A 170 9.41 -3.96 28.14
C PRO A 170 10.43 -2.83 28.36
N PHE A 171 9.93 -1.72 28.87
CA PHE A 171 10.60 -0.45 29.06
C PHE A 171 10.30 0.06 30.47
N ASP A 172 11.30 0.70 31.08
CA ASP A 172 11.23 1.25 32.41
C ASP A 172 10.27 2.46 32.45
N GLU A 173 10.02 2.99 33.63
CA GLU A 173 9.23 4.21 33.81
C GLU A 173 10.15 5.41 33.52
N ASP A 174 9.63 6.45 32.89
CA ASP A 174 10.38 7.66 32.52
C ASP A 174 11.60 7.42 31.59
N GLU A 175 11.55 6.37 30.76
CA GLU A 175 12.66 5.94 29.89
C GLU A 175 12.86 6.80 28.62
N PHE A 176 11.81 7.47 28.11
CA PHE A 176 11.81 8.16 26.82
C PHE A 176 11.44 9.65 26.91
N ASP A 177 12.08 10.46 26.08
CA ASP A 177 11.77 11.88 25.92
C ASP A 177 10.64 12.10 24.90
N HIS A 178 10.53 11.17 23.94
CA HIS A 178 9.62 11.24 22.81
C HIS A 178 9.01 9.87 22.48
N VAL A 179 7.72 9.83 22.16
CA VAL A 179 7.04 8.66 21.60
C VAL A 179 6.32 9.04 20.31
N HIS A 180 6.73 8.44 19.20
CA HIS A 180 6.02 8.49 17.91
C HIS A 180 5.06 7.30 17.78
N ILE A 181 3.86 7.55 17.28
CA ILE A 181 2.85 6.53 16.96
C ILE A 181 2.22 6.88 15.61
N SER A 182 2.24 5.96 14.65
CA SER A 182 1.62 6.19 13.33
C SER A 182 0.96 4.94 12.76
N GLY A 183 -0.31 5.07 12.36
CA GLY A 183 -1.05 4.03 11.63
C GLY A 183 -1.31 2.72 12.37
N ILE A 184 -1.19 2.67 13.70
CA ILE A 184 -1.38 1.44 14.47
C ILE A 184 -2.86 1.06 14.63
N SER A 185 -3.78 2.01 14.42
CA SER A 185 -5.24 1.78 14.47
C SER A 185 -5.72 0.58 13.66
N LEU A 186 -5.04 0.25 12.55
CA LEU A 186 -5.30 -0.94 11.73
C LEU A 186 -5.18 -2.28 12.49
N GLY A 187 -4.56 -2.30 13.67
CA GLY A 187 -4.44 -3.48 14.54
C GLY A 187 -4.86 -3.27 15.99
N VAL A 188 -5.42 -2.11 16.36
CA VAL A 188 -5.76 -1.77 17.75
C VAL A 188 -7.28 -1.81 17.97
N PRO A 189 -7.79 -2.72 18.82
CA PRO A 189 -9.20 -2.70 19.23
C PRO A 189 -9.57 -1.41 19.98
N GLU A 190 -10.80 -0.94 19.81
CA GLU A 190 -11.25 0.36 20.34
C GLU A 190 -11.09 0.49 21.86
N ASN A 191 -11.31 -0.59 22.61
CA ASN A 191 -11.18 -0.64 24.06
C ASN A 191 -9.72 -0.76 24.56
N LYS A 192 -8.72 -0.79 23.68
CA LYS A 192 -7.30 -0.89 24.05
C LYS A 192 -6.56 0.44 24.07
N TRP A 193 -7.12 1.50 23.48
CA TRP A 193 -6.48 2.82 23.41
C TRP A 193 -6.12 3.43 24.76
N GLY A 194 -7.02 3.35 25.76
CA GLY A 194 -6.74 3.83 27.11
C GLY A 194 -5.49 3.17 27.71
N TYR A 195 -5.43 1.84 27.68
CA TYR A 195 -4.27 1.06 28.16
C TYR A 195 -2.97 1.37 27.40
N ILE A 196 -3.04 1.53 26.07
CA ILE A 196 -1.88 1.91 25.26
C ILE A 196 -1.35 3.28 25.68
N PHE A 197 -2.23 4.27 25.86
CA PHE A 197 -1.82 5.61 26.27
C PHE A 197 -1.36 5.68 27.73
N GLU A 198 -1.92 4.87 28.64
CA GLU A 198 -1.38 4.68 29.99
C GLU A 198 0.07 4.15 29.96
N GLU A 199 0.34 3.13 29.14
CA GLU A 199 1.70 2.61 28.95
C GLU A 199 2.65 3.61 28.30
N VAL A 200 2.19 4.38 27.31
CA VAL A 200 2.97 5.46 26.68
C VAL A 200 3.30 6.57 27.69
N ASN A 201 2.31 7.01 28.48
CA ASN A 201 2.50 7.99 29.56
C ASN A 201 3.43 7.46 30.67
N ARG A 202 3.45 6.15 30.91
CA ARG A 202 4.35 5.53 31.88
C ARG A 202 5.81 5.54 31.40
N VAL A 203 6.07 5.20 30.13
CA VAL A 203 7.44 5.12 29.58
C VAL A 203 8.00 6.49 29.16
N LEU A 204 7.15 7.49 28.94
CA LEU A 204 7.58 8.89 28.82
C LEU A 204 8.08 9.42 30.16
N ARG A 205 9.15 10.21 30.15
CA ARG A 205 9.58 11.04 31.31
C ARG A 205 8.64 12.22 31.54
N PRO A 206 8.61 12.84 32.74
CA PRO A 206 7.82 14.05 32.98
C PRO A 206 8.22 15.15 31.99
N GLY A 207 7.25 15.83 31.36
CA GLY A 207 7.50 16.78 30.28
C GLY A 207 7.80 16.16 28.90
N GLY A 208 8.02 14.85 28.81
CA GLY A 208 8.20 14.13 27.56
C GLY A 208 6.96 14.18 26.66
N ALA A 209 7.17 14.16 25.34
CA ALA A 209 6.14 14.39 24.33
C ALA A 209 5.73 13.12 23.58
N VAL A 210 4.46 13.04 23.20
CA VAL A 210 3.93 12.02 22.28
C VAL A 210 3.27 12.68 21.08
N GLU A 211 3.55 12.15 19.89
CA GLU A 211 2.83 12.48 18.67
C GLU A 211 2.14 11.24 18.09
N VAL A 212 0.90 11.42 17.63
CA VAL A 212 0.05 10.36 17.07
C VAL A 212 -0.51 10.81 15.73
N ALA A 213 -0.26 10.04 14.67
CA ALA A 213 -0.81 10.25 13.33
C ALA A 213 -1.63 9.03 12.89
N GLU A 214 -2.95 9.19 12.75
CA GLU A 214 -3.86 8.06 12.48
C GLU A 214 -4.85 8.39 11.36
N GLU A 215 -5.28 7.37 10.62
CA GLU A 215 -6.16 7.50 9.45
C GLU A 215 -7.44 6.66 9.56
N ASP A 216 -8.55 7.20 9.04
CA ASP A 216 -9.80 6.46 8.91
C ASP A 216 -9.67 5.31 7.90
N ILE A 217 -10.26 4.17 8.26
CA ILE A 217 -10.19 2.94 7.48
C ILE A 217 -11.23 3.02 6.36
N PHE A 218 -10.77 3.24 5.12
CA PHE A 218 -11.62 3.57 3.98
C PHE A 218 -11.57 2.52 2.88
N PHE A 219 -12.73 2.19 2.30
CA PHE A 219 -12.84 1.41 1.06
C PHE A 219 -13.06 2.36 -0.13
N PRO A 220 -12.14 2.44 -1.11
CA PRO A 220 -12.35 3.24 -2.31
C PRO A 220 -13.47 2.70 -3.20
N THR A 221 -14.67 3.22 -2.99
CA THR A 221 -15.88 2.90 -3.76
C THR A 221 -15.83 3.58 -5.14
N LEU A 222 -16.10 2.78 -6.18
CA LEU A 222 -16.14 3.24 -7.56
C LEU A 222 -17.60 3.44 -8.01
N PRO A 223 -17.97 4.62 -8.54
CA PRO A 223 -19.35 4.90 -8.88
C PRO A 223 -19.81 4.10 -10.11
N ARG A 224 -21.12 3.80 -10.17
CA ARG A 224 -21.71 3.00 -11.25
C ARG A 224 -21.57 3.67 -12.61
N TRP A 225 -21.63 5.00 -12.69
CA TRP A 225 -21.47 5.73 -13.95
C TRP A 225 -20.06 5.56 -14.54
N PHE A 226 -19.02 5.42 -13.70
CA PHE A 226 -17.65 5.16 -14.17
C PHE A 226 -17.49 3.71 -14.63
N THR A 227 -18.08 2.78 -13.89
CA THR A 227 -17.79 1.35 -14.08
C THR A 227 -18.77 0.61 -14.99
N ASN A 228 -19.97 1.15 -15.26
CA ASN A 228 -20.90 0.63 -16.27
C ASN A 228 -20.30 0.67 -17.71
N PRO A 229 -19.69 1.77 -18.18
CA PRO A 229 -18.99 1.82 -19.47
C PRO A 229 -17.96 0.71 -19.69
N LEU A 230 -17.19 0.37 -18.64
CA LEU A 230 -16.16 -0.68 -18.66
C LEU A 230 -16.74 -2.09 -18.90
N ARG A 231 -18.04 -2.28 -18.62
CA ARG A 231 -18.71 -3.59 -18.63
C ARG A 231 -19.71 -3.74 -19.77
N ASN A 232 -20.18 -2.63 -20.33
CA ASN A 232 -20.98 -2.58 -21.56
C ASN A 232 -20.18 -2.94 -22.81
N ARG A 233 -19.49 -4.10 -22.82
CA ARG A 233 -19.04 -4.71 -24.07
C ARG A 233 -20.26 -4.78 -24.97
N VAL A 234 -20.15 -4.22 -26.18
CA VAL A 234 -21.19 -4.36 -27.19
C VAL A 234 -21.54 -5.85 -27.27
N ARG A 235 -22.79 -6.21 -26.99
CA ARG A 235 -23.28 -7.55 -27.31
C ARG A 235 -23.04 -7.72 -28.80
N ARG A 236 -21.98 -8.45 -29.17
CA ARG A 236 -21.96 -9.09 -30.48
C ARG A 236 -23.27 -9.85 -30.53
N SER A 237 -24.07 -9.62 -31.58
CA SER A 237 -25.16 -10.52 -31.92
C SER A 237 -24.54 -11.84 -32.34
N SER A 238 -23.97 -12.58 -31.39
CA SER A 238 -23.51 -13.94 -31.54
C SER A 238 -24.72 -14.85 -31.47
N SER A 239 -25.66 -14.64 -32.39
CA SER A 239 -26.49 -15.68 -32.98
C SER A 239 -25.55 -16.63 -33.75
N ILE A 240 -24.63 -17.27 -33.02
CA ILE A 240 -23.93 -18.46 -33.47
C ILE A 240 -24.97 -19.56 -33.36
N HIS A 241 -25.80 -19.66 -34.40
CA HIS A 241 -26.63 -20.83 -34.61
C HIS A 241 -25.69 -22.00 -34.84
N PHE A 242 -25.77 -22.99 -33.96
CA PHE A 242 -25.25 -24.31 -34.28
C PHE A 242 -26.14 -24.94 -35.37
N PRO A 243 -25.64 -25.89 -36.18
CA PRO A 243 -26.44 -26.52 -37.24
C PRO A 243 -27.70 -27.25 -36.73
N ASP A 244 -27.80 -27.51 -35.43
CA ASP A 244 -28.95 -28.10 -34.74
C ASP A 244 -29.96 -27.06 -34.21
N GLY A 245 -29.73 -25.77 -34.45
CA GLY A 245 -30.58 -24.67 -33.97
C GLY A 245 -30.39 -24.30 -32.50
N SER A 246 -29.51 -24.99 -31.75
CA SER A 246 -29.20 -24.63 -30.37
C SER A 246 -28.44 -23.30 -30.29
N THR A 247 -28.59 -22.61 -29.16
CA THR A 247 -27.78 -21.43 -28.80
C THR A 247 -26.95 -21.78 -27.57
N LYS A 248 -25.63 -21.57 -27.62
CA LYS A 248 -24.82 -21.62 -26.40
C LYS A 248 -25.34 -20.57 -25.43
N SER A 249 -25.74 -21.00 -24.23
CA SER A 249 -25.89 -20.09 -23.10
C SER A 249 -24.56 -19.37 -22.90
N SER A 250 -24.53 -18.07 -23.17
CA SER A 250 -23.38 -17.23 -22.85
C SER A 250 -23.21 -17.26 -21.34
N THR A 251 -21.99 -17.54 -20.86
CA THR A 251 -21.65 -17.39 -19.43
C THR A 251 -22.18 -16.07 -18.94
N SER A 252 -23.14 -16.12 -18.03
CA SER A 252 -23.84 -14.95 -17.52
C SER A 252 -22.81 -14.00 -16.91
N THR A 253 -22.81 -12.75 -17.36
CA THR A 253 -22.46 -11.67 -16.44
C THR A 253 -23.41 -11.85 -15.25
N PRO A 254 -22.92 -11.99 -14.00
CA PRO A 254 -23.81 -12.20 -12.87
C PRO A 254 -24.88 -11.10 -12.87
N PRO A 255 -26.17 -11.44 -12.74
CA PRO A 255 -27.23 -10.46 -12.81
C PRO A 255 -26.97 -9.37 -11.77
N LEU A 256 -27.06 -8.10 -12.17
CA LEU A 256 -26.93 -7.01 -11.21
C LEU A 256 -28.06 -7.16 -10.19
N SER A 257 -27.70 -7.43 -8.94
CA SER A 257 -28.65 -7.32 -7.84
C SER A 257 -29.11 -5.86 -7.76
N PRO A 258 -30.40 -5.55 -7.97
CA PRO A 258 -30.89 -4.17 -8.00
C PRO A 258 -30.82 -3.46 -6.64
N SER A 259 -30.36 -4.17 -5.60
CA SER A 259 -30.16 -3.72 -4.22
C SER A 259 -28.81 -3.05 -3.94
N SER A 260 -27.77 -3.26 -4.78
CA SER A 260 -26.41 -2.81 -4.45
C SER A 260 -26.10 -1.39 -4.94
N THR A 261 -25.60 -0.53 -4.04
CA THR A 261 -25.28 0.89 -4.35
C THR A 261 -24.21 1.04 -5.44
N HIS A 262 -23.23 0.12 -5.45
CA HIS A 262 -22.16 0.06 -6.43
C HIS A 262 -21.67 -1.39 -6.63
N ASP A 263 -20.85 -1.63 -7.63
CA ASP A 263 -20.51 -2.99 -8.10
C ASP A 263 -19.57 -3.82 -7.22
N HIS A 264 -18.89 -3.18 -6.26
CA HIS A 264 -17.94 -3.82 -5.36
C HIS A 264 -18.48 -3.94 -3.92
N ALA A 265 -19.80 -3.76 -3.74
CA ALA A 265 -20.46 -3.73 -2.43
C ALA A 265 -20.23 -4.99 -1.57
N LEU A 266 -20.02 -6.17 -2.18
CA LEU A 266 -19.60 -7.36 -1.42
C LEU A 266 -18.18 -7.23 -0.86
N LEU A 267 -17.23 -6.71 -1.63
CA LEU A 267 -15.86 -6.47 -1.16
C LEU A 267 -15.82 -5.37 -0.11
N GLU A 268 -16.58 -4.29 -0.27
CA GLU A 268 -16.76 -3.25 0.74
C GLU A 268 -17.32 -3.85 2.05
N SER A 269 -18.40 -4.64 1.95
CA SER A 269 -19.04 -5.28 3.10
C SER A 269 -18.13 -6.29 3.80
N LEU A 270 -17.28 -7.01 3.06
CA LEU A 270 -16.27 -7.91 3.62
C LEU A 270 -15.11 -7.14 4.25
N PHE A 271 -14.61 -6.09 3.59
CA PHE A 271 -13.54 -5.22 4.10
C PHE A 271 -13.91 -4.61 5.44
N TYR A 272 -15.11 -4.01 5.56
CA TYR A 272 -15.56 -3.51 6.86
C TYR A 272 -15.84 -4.64 7.87
N SER A 273 -16.30 -5.82 7.44
CA SER A 273 -16.45 -7.00 8.31
C SER A 273 -15.18 -7.32 9.07
N VAL A 274 -14.04 -7.27 8.38
CA VAL A 274 -12.72 -7.59 8.95
C VAL A 274 -12.44 -6.77 10.21
N PHE A 275 -12.67 -5.47 10.18
CA PHE A 275 -12.39 -4.59 11.33
C PHE A 275 -13.45 -4.73 12.42
N HIS A 276 -14.73 -4.82 12.05
CA HIS A 276 -15.83 -4.98 13.01
C HIS A 276 -15.74 -6.30 13.81
N SER A 277 -15.42 -7.43 13.16
CA SER A 277 -15.25 -8.73 13.84
C SER A 277 -14.03 -8.77 14.78
N ARG A 278 -13.12 -7.81 14.62
CA ARG A 278 -11.88 -7.63 15.40
C ARG A 278 -11.98 -6.51 16.45
N PHE A 279 -13.15 -5.90 16.60
CA PHE A 279 -13.41 -4.75 17.48
C PHE A 279 -12.52 -3.52 17.18
N ILE A 280 -12.07 -3.37 15.93
CA ILE A 280 -11.30 -2.24 15.44
C ILE A 280 -12.26 -1.20 14.88
N ASN A 281 -12.21 0.03 15.40
CA ASN A 281 -13.02 1.14 14.92
C ASN A 281 -12.52 1.62 13.55
N THR A 282 -13.41 1.82 12.59
CA THR A 282 -13.05 2.28 11.24
C THR A 282 -12.88 3.80 11.12
N LYS A 283 -13.19 4.55 12.19
CA LYS A 283 -13.02 6.01 12.31
C LYS A 283 -12.16 6.41 13.52
N PRO A 284 -10.92 5.92 13.64
CA PRO A 284 -10.00 6.29 14.73
C PRO A 284 -9.83 7.80 14.90
N THR A 285 -9.92 8.61 13.83
CA THR A 285 -9.77 10.08 13.90
C THR A 285 -10.85 10.77 14.77
N ALA A 286 -11.99 10.12 14.96
CA ALA A 286 -13.07 10.60 15.83
C ALA A 286 -12.97 10.10 17.29
N VAL A 287 -12.36 8.93 17.51
CA VAL A 287 -12.38 8.22 18.80
C VAL A 287 -11.10 8.40 19.61
N ILE A 288 -9.94 8.34 18.96
CA ILE A 288 -8.63 8.46 19.61
C ILE A 288 -8.47 9.76 20.42
N PRO A 289 -8.92 10.96 19.96
CA PRO A 289 -8.79 12.19 20.74
C PRO A 289 -9.37 12.13 22.15
N ILE A 290 -10.41 11.31 22.38
CA ILE A 290 -11.05 11.15 23.69
C ILE A 290 -10.09 10.46 24.67
N TYR A 291 -9.52 9.31 24.27
CA TYR A 291 -8.54 8.58 25.08
C TYR A 291 -7.21 9.35 25.22
N PHE A 292 -6.83 10.11 24.20
CA PHE A 292 -5.59 10.89 24.22
C PHE A 292 -5.68 12.07 25.21
N THR A 293 -6.78 12.82 25.17
CA THR A 293 -7.02 13.97 26.07
C THR A 293 -7.30 13.59 27.52
N SER A 294 -7.72 12.36 27.82
CA SER A 294 -7.81 11.88 29.21
C SER A 294 -6.45 11.63 29.86
N THR A 295 -5.42 11.36 29.06
CA THR A 295 -4.11 10.91 29.54
C THR A 295 -3.06 12.03 29.48
N PHE A 296 -2.96 12.74 28.36
CA PHE A 296 -1.91 13.73 28.13
C PHE A 296 -2.37 15.18 28.40
N ARG A 297 -1.40 16.07 28.64
CA ARG A 297 -1.62 17.50 28.85
C ARG A 297 -1.13 18.31 27.65
N GLN A 298 -1.54 19.58 27.59
CA GLN A 298 -1.22 20.50 26.50
C GLN A 298 -1.49 19.86 25.12
N VAL A 299 -2.65 19.20 24.99
CA VAL A 299 -2.97 18.46 23.76
C VAL A 299 -3.28 19.42 22.63
N LEU A 300 -2.48 19.33 21.57
CA LEU A 300 -2.66 20.05 20.32
C LEU A 300 -3.22 19.09 19.27
N SER A 301 -4.24 19.52 18.53
CA SER A 301 -4.78 18.73 17.41
C SER A 301 -5.31 19.63 16.31
N VAL A 302 -4.85 19.39 15.08
CA VAL A 302 -5.42 19.97 13.87
C VAL A 302 -6.82 19.40 13.59
N PRO A 303 -7.68 20.12 12.84
CA PRO A 303 -8.86 19.52 12.23
C PRO A 303 -8.49 18.33 11.33
N ASN A 304 -9.45 17.42 11.09
CA ASN A 304 -9.23 16.24 10.26
C ASN A 304 -8.73 16.66 8.87
N ILE A 305 -7.61 16.06 8.47
CA ILE A 305 -6.93 16.25 7.20
C ILE A 305 -7.66 15.41 6.16
N LYS A 306 -8.40 16.04 5.26
CA LYS A 306 -9.16 15.37 4.20
C LYS A 306 -8.31 15.35 2.92
N PHE A 307 -8.19 14.17 2.31
CA PHE A 307 -7.54 13.99 1.01
C PHE A 307 -8.62 13.72 -0.04
N PRO A 308 -9.02 14.71 -0.86
CA PRO A 308 -10.04 14.50 -1.89
C PRO A 308 -9.72 13.33 -2.82
N VAL A 309 -10.76 12.72 -3.38
CA VAL A 309 -10.62 11.78 -4.49
C VAL A 309 -10.08 12.58 -5.71
N PRO A 310 -8.95 12.16 -6.34
CA PRO A 310 -8.30 12.90 -7.42
C PRO A 310 -9.22 13.12 -8.62
N SER A 311 -8.92 14.11 -9.46
CA SER A 311 -9.58 14.25 -10.76
C SER A 311 -9.52 12.95 -11.56
N PHE A 312 -10.54 12.67 -12.38
CA PHE A 312 -10.44 11.55 -13.32
C PHE A 312 -9.34 11.83 -14.35
N PRO A 313 -8.41 10.87 -14.56
CA PRO A 313 -7.37 11.03 -15.56
C PRO A 313 -7.99 11.26 -16.95
N PRO A 314 -7.30 11.97 -17.86
CA PRO A 314 -7.70 12.04 -19.25
C PRO A 314 -7.67 10.65 -19.90
N PRO A 315 -8.14 10.52 -21.15
CA PRO A 315 -8.04 9.26 -21.90
C PRO A 315 -6.57 8.92 -22.20
N VAL A 316 -6.21 7.63 -22.18
CA VAL A 316 -4.90 7.19 -22.67
C VAL A 316 -4.82 7.54 -24.17
N PRO A 317 -3.78 8.24 -24.65
CA PRO A 317 -3.63 8.51 -26.06
C PRO A 317 -3.70 7.22 -26.89
N LEU A 318 -4.45 7.28 -28.00
CA LEU A 318 -4.58 6.15 -28.91
C LEU A 318 -3.22 5.84 -29.57
N PRO A 319 -2.87 4.56 -29.81
CA PRO A 319 -1.64 4.22 -30.49
C PRO A 319 -1.62 4.81 -31.90
N VAL A 320 -0.50 5.42 -32.31
CA VAL A 320 -0.33 5.92 -33.67
C VAL A 320 -0.41 4.75 -34.63
N GLN A 321 -1.47 4.70 -35.45
CA GLN A 321 -1.58 3.68 -36.49
C GLN A 321 -0.45 3.88 -37.50
N LYS A 322 0.37 2.84 -37.70
CA LYS A 322 1.23 2.77 -38.88
C LYS A 322 0.31 2.67 -40.09
N SER A 323 0.17 3.78 -40.83
CA SER A 323 -0.57 3.79 -42.09
C SER A 323 0.05 2.75 -43.02
N THR A 324 -0.68 1.68 -43.30
CA THR A 324 -0.36 0.83 -44.46
C THR A 324 -0.49 1.70 -45.69
N SER A 325 0.66 2.08 -46.27
CA SER A 325 0.72 2.82 -47.52
C SER A 325 -0.20 2.15 -48.54
N SER A 326 -1.08 2.94 -49.16
CA SER A 326 -2.02 2.48 -50.18
C SER A 326 -1.32 1.58 -51.18
N PHE A 327 -1.88 0.38 -51.41
CA PHE A 327 -1.52 -0.44 -52.56
C PHE A 327 -1.89 0.32 -53.84
N SER A 328 -0.94 1.07 -54.39
CA SER A 328 -1.02 1.56 -55.76
C SER A 328 -1.00 0.34 -56.69
N ALA A 329 -2.05 0.17 -57.48
CA ALA A 329 -2.10 -0.88 -58.48
C ALA A 329 -1.00 -0.66 -59.53
N PRO A 330 -0.30 -1.71 -59.99
CA PRO A 330 0.70 -1.56 -61.06
C PRO A 330 0.02 -1.40 -62.42
N ASP A 331 0.37 -0.34 -63.15
CA ASP A 331 -0.04 -0.14 -64.54
C ASP A 331 0.55 -1.23 -65.48
N PRO A 332 -0.23 -1.75 -66.45
CA PRO A 332 0.23 -2.85 -67.31
C PRO A 332 0.82 -2.37 -68.65
N SER A 333 2.10 -1.96 -68.70
CA SER A 333 2.80 -1.82 -70.00
C SER A 333 4.34 -1.88 -69.94
N GLY A 334 4.90 -2.96 -70.52
CA GLY A 334 6.06 -2.89 -71.43
C GLY A 334 7.50 -2.95 -70.89
N SER A 335 8.14 -4.13 -71.05
CA SER A 335 9.56 -4.36 -71.47
C SER A 335 10.73 -3.60 -70.79
N SER A 336 11.88 -4.20 -70.43
CA SER A 336 12.53 -5.48 -70.81
C SER A 336 13.77 -5.75 -69.93
N ARG A 337 14.23 -7.03 -69.86
CA ARG A 337 15.63 -7.54 -69.72
C ARG A 337 16.65 -6.73 -68.87
N SER A 338 17.53 -7.29 -68.04
CA SER A 338 17.94 -8.67 -67.72
C SER A 338 19.02 -8.60 -66.62
N GLY A 339 19.13 -9.56 -65.71
CA GLY A 339 20.22 -9.60 -64.72
C GLY A 339 19.99 -10.72 -63.70
N ASP A 340 21.05 -11.43 -63.34
CA ASP A 340 21.02 -12.71 -62.62
C ASP A 340 21.33 -12.58 -61.11
N ASP A 341 21.08 -13.68 -60.41
CA ASP A 341 21.74 -14.15 -59.18
C ASP A 341 21.17 -13.84 -57.77
N SER A 342 21.30 -14.86 -56.91
CA SER A 342 21.12 -14.98 -55.46
C SER A 342 19.71 -15.18 -54.83
N GLN A 343 19.61 -16.31 -54.11
CA GLN A 343 18.67 -16.66 -53.04
C GLN A 343 19.50 -17.12 -51.82
N PRO A 344 18.93 -17.44 -50.63
CA PRO A 344 17.75 -16.88 -49.94
C PRO A 344 18.02 -16.57 -48.45
N VAL A 345 17.16 -15.81 -47.75
CA VAL A 345 17.12 -15.82 -46.26
C VAL A 345 15.68 -15.85 -45.73
N THR A 346 15.51 -16.53 -44.60
CA THR A 346 14.26 -16.99 -44.00
C THR A 346 13.55 -15.96 -43.10
N ARG A 347 12.23 -16.18 -42.93
CA ARG A 347 11.32 -15.43 -42.06
C ARG A 347 11.34 -15.97 -40.62
N PRO A 348 11.60 -15.16 -39.58
CA PRO A 348 11.37 -15.57 -38.20
C PRO A 348 9.86 -15.65 -37.89
N THR A 349 9.43 -16.72 -37.23
CA THR A 349 8.05 -16.92 -36.76
C THR A 349 7.80 -16.18 -35.45
N SER A 350 6.63 -15.55 -35.32
CA SER A 350 6.18 -14.88 -34.09
C SER A 350 5.76 -15.89 -33.03
N SER A 351 6.40 -15.87 -31.86
CA SER A 351 6.00 -16.64 -30.68
C SER A 351 5.06 -15.83 -29.78
N SER A 352 3.76 -16.09 -29.88
CA SER A 352 2.76 -15.57 -28.94
C SER A 352 2.73 -16.43 -27.67
N PHE A 353 3.02 -15.85 -26.50
CA PHE A 353 2.84 -16.52 -25.22
C PHE A 353 1.43 -16.31 -24.68
N SER A 354 0.55 -17.30 -24.88
CA SER A 354 -0.67 -17.47 -24.10
C SER A 354 -0.44 -18.46 -22.97
N SER A 355 -0.42 -17.98 -21.73
CA SER A 355 -0.26 -18.83 -20.54
C SER A 355 -1.62 -19.16 -19.90
N SER A 356 -2.34 -20.11 -20.48
CA SER A 356 -3.46 -20.79 -19.80
C SER A 356 -2.91 -21.97 -19.00
N VAL A 357 -3.05 -21.93 -17.67
CA VAL A 357 -2.59 -23.00 -16.78
C VAL A 357 -3.75 -23.94 -16.41
N SER A 358 -3.70 -25.17 -16.90
CA SER A 358 -4.59 -26.27 -16.48
C SER A 358 -3.86 -27.23 -15.55
N LEU A 359 -4.55 -27.71 -14.51
CA LEU A 359 -3.99 -28.69 -13.57
C LEU A 359 -3.81 -30.07 -14.23
N ALA A 360 -2.72 -30.75 -13.88
CA ALA A 360 -2.63 -32.21 -13.90
C ALA A 360 -1.84 -32.70 -12.68
N THR A 361 -2.34 -33.76 -12.03
CA THR A 361 -1.74 -34.43 -10.88
C THR A 361 -0.99 -35.70 -11.30
N THR A 362 0.22 -35.94 -10.78
CA THR A 362 0.66 -37.27 -10.29
C THR A 362 2.04 -37.20 -9.58
N ASN A 363 2.36 -38.26 -8.83
CA ASN A 363 3.43 -38.32 -7.82
C ASN A 363 4.84 -38.64 -8.37
N SER A 364 5.84 -38.25 -7.56
CA SER A 364 6.92 -39.10 -6.99
C SER A 364 8.40 -38.80 -7.31
N SER A 365 9.22 -38.96 -6.25
CA SER A 365 10.69 -39.12 -6.16
C SER A 365 11.64 -38.00 -6.58
N SER A 366 12.35 -37.45 -5.58
CA SER A 366 13.60 -36.67 -5.72
C SER A 366 14.85 -37.58 -5.72
N PRO A 367 16.01 -37.11 -6.22
CA PRO A 367 17.16 -36.86 -5.32
C PRO A 367 17.85 -35.48 -5.54
N PRO A 368 18.85 -35.07 -4.70
CA PRO A 368 19.18 -33.65 -4.46
C PRO A 368 20.58 -33.14 -4.94
N LEU A 369 20.92 -31.90 -4.52
CA LEU A 369 22.19 -31.11 -4.67
C LEU A 369 22.20 -30.17 -5.93
N THR A 370 22.71 -28.93 -5.95
CA THR A 370 23.49 -28.10 -4.99
C THR A 370 23.37 -26.58 -5.28
N HIS A 371 23.61 -25.71 -4.29
CA HIS A 371 23.85 -24.24 -4.44
C HIS A 371 25.35 -23.93 -4.73
N PRO A 372 25.82 -22.66 -4.93
CA PRO A 372 25.11 -21.37 -5.08
C PRO A 372 25.53 -20.53 -6.33
N GLY A 373 24.83 -19.41 -6.58
CA GLY A 373 25.26 -18.36 -7.53
C GLY A 373 24.65 -17.00 -7.17
N THR A 374 25.50 -16.00 -6.92
CA THR A 374 25.13 -14.63 -6.52
C THR A 374 24.68 -13.75 -7.68
N SER A 375 23.68 -12.89 -7.44
CA SER A 375 23.47 -11.65 -8.22
C SER A 375 23.16 -10.49 -7.27
N GLN A 376 23.90 -9.39 -7.42
CA GLN A 376 23.78 -8.19 -6.59
C GLN A 376 22.70 -7.26 -7.16
N THR A 377 21.90 -6.64 -6.29
CA THR A 377 20.95 -5.59 -6.67
C THR A 377 21.45 -4.24 -6.16
N SER A 378 21.76 -3.34 -7.08
CA SER A 378 22.25 -1.99 -6.77
C SER A 378 21.15 -1.10 -6.21
N PHE A 379 21.34 -0.56 -5.01
CA PHE A 379 20.50 0.53 -4.49
C PHE A 379 21.01 1.87 -5.05
N ALA A 380 20.10 2.69 -5.56
CA ALA A 380 20.43 4.03 -6.04
C ALA A 380 20.66 4.97 -4.86
N SER A 381 21.88 5.50 -4.74
CA SER A 381 22.24 6.57 -3.80
C SER A 381 21.73 7.91 -4.33
N SER A 382 20.96 8.64 -3.52
CA SER A 382 20.54 10.01 -3.80
C SER A 382 21.66 10.99 -3.48
N THR A 383 22.44 11.40 -4.47
CA THR A 383 23.39 12.52 -4.35
C THR A 383 22.69 13.86 -4.49
N THR A 384 22.93 14.76 -3.55
CA THR A 384 22.52 16.18 -3.59
C THR A 384 23.24 16.94 -4.72
N PRO A 385 22.56 17.85 -5.44
CA PRO A 385 23.23 18.82 -6.30
C PRO A 385 23.64 20.05 -5.47
N ASP A 386 24.94 20.28 -5.36
CA ASP A 386 25.52 21.43 -4.66
C ASP A 386 25.48 22.71 -5.53
N VAL A 387 25.50 23.88 -4.89
CA VAL A 387 25.32 25.19 -5.54
C VAL A 387 26.51 25.55 -6.41
N ARG A 388 26.32 25.78 -7.73
CA ARG A 388 27.25 26.56 -8.56
C ARG A 388 26.57 27.50 -9.57
N THR A 389 27.05 28.73 -9.53
CA THR A 389 26.71 29.90 -10.36
C THR A 389 26.96 29.67 -11.86
N VAL A 390 26.10 30.22 -12.72
CA VAL A 390 26.31 30.33 -14.18
C VAL A 390 25.99 31.77 -14.63
N PRO A 391 26.73 32.39 -15.58
CA PRO A 391 26.78 33.86 -15.70
C PRO A 391 25.70 34.50 -16.57
N GLU A 392 25.63 35.83 -16.43
CA GLU A 392 24.85 36.80 -17.20
C GLU A 392 25.41 37.05 -18.63
N LEU A 393 24.64 37.77 -19.47
CA LEU A 393 24.87 38.17 -20.87
C LEU A 393 24.65 37.04 -21.92
N LEU A 394 23.77 37.19 -22.91
CA LEU A 394 23.60 38.36 -23.77
C LEU A 394 22.14 38.69 -24.14
N GLN A 395 21.89 39.98 -24.27
CA GLN A 395 20.63 40.63 -24.62
C GLN A 395 20.68 41.07 -26.10
N ARG A 396 19.66 40.75 -26.91
CA ARG A 396 19.37 41.52 -28.13
C ARG A 396 17.92 41.44 -28.59
N GLU A 397 17.47 42.53 -29.19
CA GLU A 397 16.08 42.90 -29.41
C GLU A 397 15.47 42.29 -30.69
N ALA A 398 14.15 42.13 -30.68
CA ALA A 398 13.30 42.33 -31.86
C ALA A 398 11.95 42.87 -31.39
N SER A 399 11.53 44.02 -31.93
CA SER A 399 10.34 44.75 -31.49
C SER A 399 9.27 44.86 -32.59
N SER A 400 8.01 44.94 -32.13
CA SER A 400 6.81 45.38 -32.87
C SER A 400 6.30 44.58 -34.08
N SER A 401 5.06 44.12 -33.97
CA SER A 401 3.95 44.73 -34.71
C SER A 401 2.63 44.44 -33.99
N SER A 402 1.63 45.31 -34.20
CA SER A 402 0.38 45.35 -33.44
C SER A 402 -0.84 45.05 -34.31
N SER A 403 -1.87 44.46 -33.70
CA SER A 403 -3.26 44.58 -34.16
C SER A 403 -4.20 44.46 -32.96
N GLN A 404 -5.34 45.15 -33.03
CA GLN A 404 -6.22 45.45 -31.90
C GLN A 404 -7.50 44.61 -31.87
N SER A 405 -8.15 44.69 -30.70
CA SER A 405 -9.60 44.57 -30.43
C SER A 405 -10.21 43.18 -30.25
N GLY A 406 -11.09 43.10 -29.25
CA GLY A 406 -11.70 41.86 -28.75
C GLY A 406 -11.91 41.93 -27.23
N GLU A 407 -12.78 42.84 -26.76
CA GLU A 407 -13.13 42.92 -25.33
C GLU A 407 -13.72 41.60 -24.83
N SER A 408 -13.10 41.03 -23.80
CA SER A 408 -13.76 40.08 -22.91
C SER A 408 -13.19 40.22 -21.50
N THR A 409 -14.10 40.35 -20.53
CA THR A 409 -13.80 40.66 -19.14
C THR A 409 -12.95 39.56 -18.49
N PRO A 410 -11.83 39.87 -17.83
CA PRO A 410 -11.04 38.85 -17.14
C PRO A 410 -11.77 38.37 -15.88
N LEU A 411 -12.36 37.18 -15.95
CA LEU A 411 -12.82 36.40 -14.79
C LEU A 411 -11.60 35.89 -14.00
N ALA A 412 -10.94 36.81 -13.31
CA ALA A 412 -9.85 36.51 -12.40
C ALA A 412 -10.37 35.94 -11.06
N ASN A 413 -9.52 35.14 -10.42
CA ASN A 413 -9.49 34.88 -8.96
C ASN A 413 -10.54 33.97 -8.31
N ALA A 414 -11.44 33.30 -9.05
CA ALA A 414 -12.32 32.29 -8.44
C ALA A 414 -11.56 31.01 -7.98
N SER A 415 -10.65 30.49 -8.81
CA SER A 415 -10.08 29.13 -8.65
C SER A 415 -8.95 28.97 -7.61
N ARG A 416 -8.52 30.04 -6.93
CA ARG A 416 -7.49 29.96 -5.86
C ARG A 416 -8.05 29.95 -4.44
N ARG A 417 -9.35 30.22 -4.25
CA ARG A 417 -10.00 30.24 -2.93
C ARG A 417 -10.53 28.88 -2.46
N THR A 418 -10.34 27.82 -3.25
CA THR A 418 -11.05 26.53 -3.12
C THR A 418 -10.14 25.29 -3.01
N LEU A 419 -8.88 25.43 -2.58
CA LEU A 419 -8.05 24.27 -2.19
C LEU A 419 -7.81 24.19 -0.67
N ILE A 420 -7.59 25.34 -0.01
CA ILE A 420 -7.25 25.42 1.42
C ILE A 420 -8.43 24.92 2.29
N ASP A 421 -9.66 25.23 1.88
CA ASP A 421 -10.91 24.86 2.57
C ASP A 421 -11.29 23.37 2.41
N TYR A 422 -10.64 22.65 1.49
CA TYR A 422 -10.89 21.22 1.25
C TYR A 422 -9.94 20.30 2.02
N GLY A 423 -8.77 20.81 2.42
CA GLY A 423 -7.73 20.03 3.08
C GLY A 423 -7.94 19.82 4.58
N LEU A 424 -8.61 20.76 5.26
CA LEU A 424 -8.91 20.71 6.69
C LEU A 424 -10.42 20.74 6.91
N SER A 425 -10.93 19.80 7.70
CA SER A 425 -12.37 19.60 7.89
C SER A 425 -13.00 20.63 8.83
N VAL A 426 -13.97 21.40 8.31
CA VAL A 426 -14.82 22.31 9.11
C VAL A 426 -15.61 21.54 10.19
N ASP A 427 -15.97 20.28 9.94
CA ASP A 427 -16.78 19.43 10.83
C ASP A 427 -16.04 18.89 12.07
N SER A 428 -14.74 19.19 12.22
CA SER A 428 -13.90 18.64 13.30
C SER A 428 -13.26 19.75 14.12
N THR A 429 -13.55 19.77 15.41
CA THR A 429 -12.99 20.77 16.34
C THR A 429 -11.49 20.51 16.58
N PRO A 430 -10.62 21.53 16.45
CA PRO A 430 -9.24 21.44 16.90
C PRO A 430 -9.19 21.39 18.44
N ILE A 431 -8.04 20.97 18.99
CA ILE A 431 -7.83 20.88 20.44
C ILE A 431 -6.59 21.72 20.79
N GLY A 432 -6.65 22.51 21.86
CA GLY A 432 -5.53 23.31 22.38
C GLY A 432 -5.06 24.47 21.49
N PHE A 433 -5.83 24.84 20.46
CA PHE A 433 -5.37 25.71 19.39
C PHE A 433 -5.47 27.20 19.73
N ASP A 434 -4.34 27.91 19.71
CA ASP A 434 -4.26 29.35 19.45
C ASP A 434 -3.90 29.57 17.97
N GLU A 435 -4.31 30.68 17.35
CA GLU A 435 -4.23 30.86 15.88
C GLU A 435 -2.79 30.93 15.33
N THR A 436 -1.80 31.02 16.22
CA THR A 436 -0.37 31.18 15.92
C THR A 436 0.40 29.87 15.71
N GLU A 437 -0.06 28.72 16.23
CA GLU A 437 0.68 27.45 16.14
C GLU A 437 0.20 26.57 14.97
N GLN A 438 0.96 26.53 13.88
CA GLN A 438 0.70 25.65 12.74
C GLN A 438 1.49 24.33 12.84
N LEU A 439 0.94 23.34 13.55
CA LEU A 439 1.43 21.94 13.52
C LEU A 439 1.67 21.43 12.08
N ILE A 440 0.83 21.87 11.14
CA ILE A 440 0.96 21.57 9.71
C ILE A 440 0.97 22.89 8.92
N PRO A 441 2.07 23.23 8.21
CA PRO A 441 2.15 24.45 7.42
C PRO A 441 1.12 24.45 6.27
N ARG A 442 0.06 25.27 6.40
CA ARG A 442 -1.11 25.22 5.49
C ARG A 442 -0.75 25.45 4.04
N ASP A 443 0.16 26.38 3.76
CA ASP A 443 0.58 26.72 2.39
C ASP A 443 1.37 25.59 1.73
N LYS A 444 2.27 24.92 2.46
CA LYS A 444 3.00 23.75 1.93
C LYS A 444 2.03 22.61 1.67
N PHE A 445 1.13 22.33 2.60
CA PHE A 445 0.11 21.28 2.45
C PHE A 445 -0.76 21.52 1.20
N ALA A 446 -1.28 22.74 1.02
CA ALA A 446 -2.07 23.11 -0.15
C ALA A 446 -1.29 23.02 -1.48
N GLN A 447 0.03 23.26 -1.47
CA GLN A 447 0.89 23.07 -2.66
C GLN A 447 1.14 21.59 -2.98
N GLN A 448 1.22 20.72 -1.96
CA GLN A 448 1.43 19.29 -2.14
C GLN A 448 0.15 18.53 -2.54
N LEU A 449 -1.05 19.05 -2.26
CA LEU A 449 -2.35 18.48 -2.68
C LEU A 449 -2.65 18.68 -4.18
N ASN A 450 -1.78 18.17 -5.05
CA ASN A 450 -1.96 18.15 -6.51
C ASN A 450 -2.51 16.79 -7.00
N ASP A 451 -3.06 16.74 -8.23
CA ASP A 451 -3.65 15.51 -8.81
C ASP A 451 -2.71 14.27 -8.76
N PRO A 452 -1.39 14.37 -9.05
CA PRO A 452 -0.44 13.28 -8.81
C PRO A 452 -0.41 12.79 -7.35
N SER A 453 -0.28 13.69 -6.37
CA SER A 453 -0.30 13.34 -4.94
C SER A 453 -1.63 12.67 -4.57
N LEU A 454 -2.77 13.26 -4.92
CA LEU A 454 -4.09 12.70 -4.65
C LEU A 454 -4.28 11.31 -5.29
N THR A 455 -3.68 11.07 -6.46
CA THR A 455 -3.64 9.74 -7.10
C THR A 455 -2.84 8.73 -6.29
N ILE A 456 -1.74 9.15 -5.66
CA ILE A 456 -0.98 8.31 -4.72
C ILE A 456 -1.75 8.06 -3.41
N HIS A 457 -2.49 9.04 -2.87
CA HIS A 457 -3.37 8.83 -1.72
C HIS A 457 -4.49 7.82 -2.02
N LEU A 458 -5.13 7.91 -3.20
CA LEU A 458 -6.12 6.93 -3.64
C LEU A 458 -5.50 5.54 -3.87
N TYR A 459 -4.30 5.46 -4.46
CA TYR A 459 -3.55 4.21 -4.64
C TYR A 459 -3.25 3.55 -3.29
N ARG A 460 -2.83 4.33 -2.30
CA ARG A 460 -2.57 3.86 -0.93
C ARG A 460 -3.84 3.26 -0.29
N ALA A 461 -4.95 3.97 -0.31
CA ALA A 461 -6.22 3.46 0.24
C ALA A 461 -6.64 2.13 -0.43
N TYR A 462 -6.50 2.05 -1.75
CA TYR A 462 -6.75 0.83 -2.53
C TYR A 462 -5.83 -0.34 -2.15
N GLN A 463 -4.53 -0.10 -1.97
CA GLN A 463 -3.61 -1.15 -1.54
C GLN A 463 -3.89 -1.63 -0.11
N GLY A 464 -4.43 -0.78 0.77
CA GLY A 464 -4.94 -1.20 2.10
C GLY A 464 -6.08 -2.22 2.01
N VAL A 465 -7.00 -2.07 1.06
CA VAL A 465 -8.04 -3.06 0.77
C VAL A 465 -7.44 -4.39 0.30
N LEU A 466 -6.46 -4.34 -0.61
CA LEU A 466 -5.79 -5.55 -1.11
C LEU A 466 -4.94 -6.26 -0.05
N ALA A 467 -4.32 -5.52 0.86
CA ALA A 467 -3.61 -6.09 2.01
C ALA A 467 -4.54 -6.92 2.92
N CYS A 468 -5.83 -6.56 2.96
CA CYS A 468 -6.85 -7.30 3.71
C CYS A 468 -7.45 -8.51 2.96
N GLN A 469 -6.98 -8.84 1.75
CA GLN A 469 -7.57 -9.87 0.88
C GLN A 469 -7.84 -11.21 1.59
N GLU A 470 -6.88 -11.73 2.34
CA GLU A 470 -7.05 -13.02 3.03
C GLU A 470 -7.93 -12.91 4.27
N SER A 471 -7.91 -11.77 4.97
CA SER A 471 -8.85 -11.52 6.06
C SER A 471 -10.28 -11.42 5.55
N MET A 472 -10.53 -10.77 4.41
CA MET A 472 -11.83 -10.75 3.73
C MET A 472 -12.28 -12.16 3.29
N TRP A 473 -11.34 -13.03 2.90
CA TRP A 473 -11.64 -14.43 2.58
C TRP A 473 -12.07 -15.24 3.82
N GLU A 474 -11.48 -15.00 5.00
CA GLU A 474 -11.96 -15.60 6.26
C GLU A 474 -13.39 -15.15 6.58
N GLU A 475 -13.69 -13.85 6.49
CA GLU A 475 -15.05 -13.30 6.69
C GLU A 475 -16.06 -13.89 5.70
N LEU A 476 -15.68 -14.07 4.43
CA LEU A 476 -16.55 -14.68 3.42
C LEU A 476 -16.82 -16.16 3.71
N LYS A 477 -15.81 -16.92 4.16
CA LYS A 477 -16.01 -18.32 4.59
C LYS A 477 -16.96 -18.45 5.78
N ASP A 478 -16.93 -17.52 6.73
CA ASP A 478 -17.92 -17.47 7.82
C ASP A 478 -19.32 -17.20 7.25
N ARG A 479 -19.49 -16.16 6.43
CA ARG A 479 -20.79 -15.80 5.84
C ARG A 479 -21.37 -16.91 4.96
N ILE A 480 -20.56 -17.65 4.19
CA ILE A 480 -21.00 -18.81 3.40
C ILE A 480 -21.56 -19.92 4.29
N ARG A 481 -21.02 -20.10 5.50
CA ARG A 481 -21.50 -21.12 6.46
C ARG A 481 -22.72 -20.65 7.25
N ASN A 482 -22.72 -19.38 7.67
CA ASN A 482 -23.54 -18.90 8.78
C ASN A 482 -24.52 -17.77 8.41
N ARG A 483 -24.42 -17.14 7.23
CA ARG A 483 -25.16 -15.91 6.86
C ARG A 483 -25.50 -15.81 5.36
N LYS A 484 -25.94 -16.91 4.73
CA LYS A 484 -26.14 -17.02 3.27
C LYS A 484 -27.09 -15.98 2.68
N GLU A 485 -28.13 -15.60 3.42
CA GLU A 485 -29.14 -14.62 2.99
C GLU A 485 -28.51 -13.24 2.74
N SER A 486 -27.54 -12.85 3.57
CA SER A 486 -26.80 -11.58 3.43
C SER A 486 -25.91 -11.56 2.18
N LEU A 487 -25.45 -12.73 1.74
CA LEU A 487 -24.63 -12.89 0.53
C LEU A 487 -25.47 -12.74 -0.73
N ARG A 488 -26.68 -13.32 -0.75
CA ARG A 488 -27.64 -13.17 -1.87
C ARG A 488 -27.97 -11.70 -2.16
N ALA A 489 -28.22 -10.90 -1.11
CA ALA A 489 -28.49 -9.46 -1.24
C ALA A 489 -27.33 -8.65 -1.87
N LEU A 490 -26.10 -9.17 -1.81
CA LEU A 490 -24.87 -8.59 -2.35
C LEU A 490 -24.45 -9.22 -3.70
N GLY A 491 -25.33 -10.00 -4.35
CA GLY A 491 -25.05 -10.64 -5.65
C GLY A 491 -24.17 -11.89 -5.56
N TRP A 492 -24.02 -12.47 -4.37
CA TRP A 492 -23.39 -13.78 -4.20
C TRP A 492 -24.48 -14.85 -4.12
N GLU A 493 -24.79 -15.42 -5.28
CA GLU A 493 -25.67 -16.57 -5.46
C GLU A 493 -24.84 -17.85 -5.30
N ASP A 494 -25.25 -18.77 -4.42
CA ASP A 494 -24.71 -20.13 -4.36
C ASP A 494 -25.53 -21.00 -5.35
N ASP A 495 -24.90 -21.60 -6.35
CA ASP A 495 -25.53 -22.67 -7.14
C ASP A 495 -25.56 -23.96 -6.30
N GLU A 496 -26.75 -24.33 -5.83
CA GLU A 496 -26.95 -25.14 -4.60
C GLU A 496 -26.46 -26.60 -4.64
N GLU A 497 -25.99 -27.13 -5.79
CA GLU A 497 -25.62 -28.55 -5.92
C GLU A 497 -24.11 -28.88 -6.01
N LEU A 498 -23.21 -27.94 -6.31
CA LEU A 498 -21.80 -28.30 -6.62
C LEU A 498 -20.66 -27.31 -6.25
N GLU A 499 -20.92 -26.12 -5.70
CA GLU A 499 -19.84 -25.19 -5.33
C GLU A 499 -19.13 -25.59 -4.01
N GLY A 500 -18.06 -26.38 -4.10
CA GLY A 500 -17.13 -26.57 -2.98
C GLY A 500 -16.28 -25.33 -2.70
N LEU A 501 -15.75 -25.16 -1.48
CA LEU A 501 -14.97 -23.98 -1.03
C LEU A 501 -13.84 -23.52 -1.99
N LYS A 502 -13.28 -24.44 -2.78
CA LYS A 502 -12.29 -24.14 -3.83
C LYS A 502 -12.86 -23.29 -4.97
N GLN A 503 -14.10 -23.54 -5.38
CA GLN A 503 -14.80 -22.76 -6.41
C GLN A 503 -15.18 -21.38 -5.86
N SER A 504 -15.70 -21.32 -4.62
CA SER A 504 -15.95 -20.08 -3.89
C SER A 504 -14.68 -19.23 -3.78
N ARG A 505 -13.50 -19.83 -3.52
CA ARG A 505 -12.22 -19.10 -3.52
C ARG A 505 -11.91 -18.48 -4.88
N GLN A 506 -12.07 -19.22 -5.98
CA GLN A 506 -11.83 -18.70 -7.33
C GLN A 506 -12.83 -17.58 -7.71
N LYS A 507 -14.07 -17.66 -7.23
CA LYS A 507 -15.11 -16.63 -7.39
C LYS A 507 -14.73 -15.35 -6.64
N PHE A 508 -14.25 -15.49 -5.40
CA PHE A 508 -13.69 -14.38 -4.62
C PHE A 508 -12.46 -13.74 -5.28
N GLU A 509 -11.50 -14.54 -5.75
CA GLU A 509 -10.31 -14.03 -6.47
C GLU A 509 -10.70 -13.26 -7.75
N ARG A 510 -11.71 -13.72 -8.49
CA ARG A 510 -12.27 -12.99 -9.64
C ARG A 510 -12.91 -11.65 -9.25
N LEU A 511 -13.53 -11.53 -8.07
CA LEU A 511 -14.04 -10.25 -7.58
C LEU A 511 -12.90 -9.29 -7.22
N VAL A 512 -11.89 -9.76 -6.50
CA VAL A 512 -10.70 -8.96 -6.13
C VAL A 512 -9.94 -8.50 -7.38
N GLU A 513 -9.80 -9.36 -8.39
CA GLU A 513 -9.11 -8.99 -9.64
C GLU A 513 -9.93 -8.03 -10.50
N ARG A 514 -11.27 -8.13 -10.50
CA ARG A 514 -12.15 -7.11 -11.09
C ARG A 514 -12.01 -5.77 -10.38
N TYR A 515 -11.91 -5.75 -9.05
CA TYR A 515 -11.67 -4.53 -8.28
C TYR A 515 -10.30 -3.93 -8.60
N ARG A 516 -9.23 -4.74 -8.66
CA ARG A 516 -7.90 -4.34 -9.14
C ARG A 516 -7.97 -3.67 -10.51
N SER A 517 -8.65 -4.29 -11.47
CA SER A 517 -8.77 -3.78 -12.83
C SER A 517 -9.54 -2.44 -12.89
N ASP A 518 -10.71 -2.37 -12.25
CA ASP A 518 -11.51 -1.14 -12.18
C ASP A 518 -10.74 -0.01 -11.45
N MET A 519 -9.99 -0.32 -10.38
CA MET A 519 -9.15 0.66 -9.66
C MET A 519 -7.93 1.11 -10.46
N HIS A 520 -7.26 0.23 -11.20
CA HIS A 520 -6.15 0.62 -12.08
C HIS A 520 -6.62 1.58 -13.18
N ALA A 521 -7.81 1.34 -13.76
CA ALA A 521 -8.44 2.27 -14.70
C ALA A 521 -8.80 3.60 -14.03
N ARG A 522 -9.28 3.58 -12.78
CA ARG A 522 -9.61 4.79 -12.01
C ARG A 522 -8.38 5.64 -11.67
N LEU A 523 -7.27 5.00 -11.32
CA LEU A 523 -6.03 5.66 -10.93
C LEU A 523 -5.31 6.29 -12.13
N GLY A 524 -5.24 5.57 -13.25
CA GLY A 524 -4.60 6.07 -14.47
C GLY A 524 -3.18 6.59 -14.26
N LEU A 525 -2.36 5.89 -13.45
CA LEU A 525 -1.02 6.33 -13.02
C LEU A 525 -0.09 6.78 -14.16
N TRP A 526 -0.29 6.27 -15.38
CA TRP A 526 0.39 6.73 -16.59
C TRP A 526 0.28 8.26 -16.79
N HIS A 527 -0.83 8.88 -16.38
CA HIS A 527 -1.05 10.31 -16.53
C HIS A 527 -0.16 11.10 -15.57
N SER A 528 -0.18 10.75 -14.28
CA SER A 528 0.69 11.33 -13.26
C SER A 528 2.17 11.15 -13.62
N LEU A 529 2.55 9.97 -14.14
CA LEU A 529 3.89 9.71 -14.65
C LEU A 529 4.26 10.60 -15.86
N SER A 530 3.34 10.78 -16.81
CA SER A 530 3.57 11.66 -17.97
C SER A 530 3.76 13.14 -17.59
N GLN A 531 3.07 13.60 -16.54
CA GLN A 531 3.21 14.97 -16.02
C GLN A 531 4.59 15.21 -15.39
N ILE A 532 5.25 14.17 -14.86
CA ILE A 532 6.63 14.23 -14.34
C ILE A 532 7.68 13.77 -15.36
N GLY A 533 7.35 13.80 -16.67
CA GLY A 533 8.29 13.59 -17.76
C GLY A 533 8.60 12.14 -18.13
N TRP A 534 7.89 11.15 -17.56
CA TRP A 534 8.04 9.76 -18.01
C TRP A 534 7.36 9.55 -19.38
N PRO A 535 8.00 8.84 -20.32
CA PRO A 535 7.39 8.55 -21.61
C PRO A 535 6.17 7.63 -21.42
N LEU A 536 5.14 7.84 -22.24
CA LEU A 536 4.02 6.92 -22.36
C LEU A 536 4.55 5.51 -22.68
N PRO A 537 4.13 4.46 -21.93
CA PRO A 537 4.53 3.09 -22.23
C PRO A 537 4.16 2.73 -23.69
N PRO A 538 5.05 2.06 -24.44
CA PRO A 538 4.75 1.67 -25.81
C PRO A 538 3.55 0.72 -25.82
N ARG A 539 2.46 1.14 -26.47
CA ARG A 539 1.24 0.34 -26.64
C ARG A 539 1.36 -0.53 -27.90
N GLU A 540 0.86 -1.76 -27.82
CA GLU A 540 0.73 -2.61 -29.00
C GLU A 540 -0.26 -1.99 -30.01
N THR A 541 -0.10 -2.33 -31.29
CA THR A 541 -1.01 -1.86 -32.35
C THR A 541 -2.36 -2.56 -32.23
N LEU A 542 -3.33 -1.85 -31.65
CA LEU A 542 -4.71 -2.31 -31.52
C LEU A 542 -5.36 -2.58 -32.88
N SER A 543 -6.16 -3.65 -32.97
CA SER A 543 -7.00 -3.91 -34.13
C SER A 543 -8.10 -2.85 -34.27
N LYS A 544 -8.71 -2.76 -35.46
CA LYS A 544 -9.84 -1.85 -35.71
C LYS A 544 -11.01 -2.09 -34.74
N ALA A 545 -11.22 -3.32 -34.29
CA ALA A 545 -12.29 -3.66 -33.34
C ALA A 545 -11.95 -3.19 -31.92
N GLU A 546 -10.70 -3.31 -31.50
CA GLU A 546 -10.25 -2.84 -30.18
C GLU A 546 -10.22 -1.32 -30.10
N LEU A 547 -9.78 -0.63 -31.16
CA LEU A 547 -9.84 0.84 -31.23
C LEU A 547 -11.27 1.39 -31.14
N LEU A 548 -12.23 0.74 -31.82
CA LEU A 548 -13.64 1.13 -31.73
C LEU A 548 -14.23 0.88 -30.34
N GLU A 549 -13.83 -0.20 -29.65
CA GLU A 549 -14.29 -0.47 -28.29
C GLU A 549 -13.62 0.45 -27.25
N GLU A 550 -12.33 0.77 -27.39
CA GLU A 550 -11.66 1.78 -26.54
C GLU A 550 -12.32 3.15 -26.70
N GLU A 551 -12.57 3.60 -27.94
CA GLU A 551 -13.24 4.88 -28.19
C GLU A 551 -14.69 4.88 -27.66
N ARG A 552 -15.41 3.75 -27.77
CA ARG A 552 -16.76 3.60 -27.20
C ARG A 552 -16.74 3.67 -25.67
N ILE A 553 -15.80 3.01 -25.01
CA ILE A 553 -15.62 3.08 -23.54
C ILE A 553 -15.28 4.52 -23.14
N HIS A 554 -14.35 5.14 -23.85
CA HIS A 554 -13.89 6.51 -23.64
C HIS A 554 -15.04 7.52 -23.70
N GLN A 555 -15.81 7.56 -24.80
CA GLN A 555 -16.94 8.48 -24.95
C GLN A 555 -18.01 8.23 -23.88
N ALA A 556 -18.33 6.96 -23.57
CA ALA A 556 -19.29 6.62 -22.54
C ALA A 556 -18.85 7.06 -21.13
N ILE A 557 -17.54 7.03 -20.81
CA ILE A 557 -17.01 7.56 -19.54
C ILE A 557 -17.10 9.09 -19.51
N LEU A 558 -16.78 9.79 -20.60
CA LEU A 558 -16.89 11.26 -20.64
C LEU A 558 -18.33 11.75 -20.52
N GLU A 559 -19.27 11.12 -21.24
CA GLU A 559 -20.70 11.43 -21.14
C GLU A 559 -21.22 11.16 -19.73
N SER A 560 -20.89 9.99 -19.16
CA SER A 560 -21.27 9.62 -17.80
C SER A 560 -20.68 10.57 -16.74
N ARG A 561 -19.43 11.04 -16.92
CA ARG A 561 -18.80 12.05 -16.05
C ARG A 561 -19.53 13.38 -16.11
N ARG A 562 -20.03 13.81 -17.27
CA ARG A 562 -20.79 15.07 -17.42
C ARG A 562 -22.14 15.03 -16.69
N LEU A 563 -22.64 13.82 -16.38
CA LEU A 563 -23.91 13.59 -15.70
C LEU A 563 -23.73 13.17 -14.22
N ALA A 564 -22.49 13.07 -13.73
CA ALA A 564 -22.18 12.69 -12.36
C ALA A 564 -22.54 13.84 -11.37
N ALA A 565 -22.97 13.47 -10.17
CA ALA A 565 -23.38 14.44 -9.15
C ALA A 565 -22.16 15.11 -8.46
N GLU A 566 -22.30 16.39 -8.10
CA GLU A 566 -21.25 17.17 -7.43
C GLU A 566 -20.81 16.58 -6.08
N GLU A 567 -21.67 15.82 -5.40
CA GLU A 567 -21.34 15.15 -4.14
C GLU A 567 -20.21 14.10 -4.28
N GLU A 568 -20.09 13.44 -5.44
CA GLU A 568 -18.98 12.50 -5.67
C GLU A 568 -17.63 13.22 -5.84
N ALA A 569 -17.64 14.50 -6.24
CA ALA A 569 -16.42 15.32 -6.29
C ALA A 569 -15.96 15.78 -4.89
N LYS A 570 -16.80 15.66 -3.86
CA LYS A 570 -16.48 15.94 -2.45
C LYS A 570 -15.99 14.71 -1.69
N ALA A 571 -16.03 13.52 -2.30
CA ALA A 571 -15.56 12.29 -1.67
C ALA A 571 -14.08 12.39 -1.28
N SER A 572 -13.73 11.94 -0.09
CA SER A 572 -12.34 11.82 0.37
C SER A 572 -11.82 10.40 0.12
N SER A 573 -10.58 10.27 -0.32
CA SER A 573 -9.87 8.99 -0.51
C SER A 573 -9.20 8.50 0.77
N ARG A 574 -8.78 9.44 1.63
CA ARG A 574 -8.23 9.23 2.98
C ARG A 574 -8.68 10.38 3.88
N ILE A 575 -8.79 10.12 5.18
CA ILE A 575 -8.97 11.14 6.22
C ILE A 575 -7.98 10.81 7.33
N ALA A 576 -7.16 11.78 7.73
CA ALA A 576 -6.16 11.59 8.79
C ALA A 576 -6.32 12.62 9.90
N ARG A 577 -5.77 12.34 11.08
CA ARG A 577 -5.69 13.27 12.20
C ARG A 577 -4.35 13.16 12.89
N VAL A 578 -3.83 14.32 13.31
CA VAL A 578 -2.61 14.45 14.11
C VAL A 578 -2.97 14.97 15.50
N LEU A 579 -2.34 14.38 16.50
CA LEU A 579 -2.41 14.73 17.92
C LEU A 579 -0.99 14.85 18.46
N VAL A 580 -0.72 15.92 19.21
CA VAL A 580 0.50 16.09 20.01
C VAL A 580 0.07 16.29 21.46
N GLY A 581 0.80 15.74 22.42
CA GLY A 581 0.53 15.92 23.84
C GLY A 581 1.74 15.59 24.70
N TYR A 582 1.71 16.02 25.96
CA TYR A 582 2.86 15.95 26.87
C TYR A 582 2.49 15.23 28.16
N LYS A 583 3.44 14.48 28.73
CA LYS A 583 3.32 13.95 30.09
C LYS A 583 3.37 15.11 31.08
N ARG A 584 2.50 15.06 32.09
CA ARG A 584 2.50 16.06 33.18
C ARG A 584 3.88 16.09 33.86
N LEU A 585 4.37 17.29 34.17
CA LEU A 585 5.47 17.47 35.13
C LEU A 585 5.04 16.95 36.51
N GLU A 586 6.00 16.46 37.30
CA GLU A 586 5.77 16.22 38.73
C GLU A 586 5.76 17.59 39.45
N ASP A 587 4.77 17.80 40.33
CA ASP A 587 4.56 19.08 41.05
C ASP A 587 5.49 19.22 42.28
#